data_AF-A0A6I2WV35-F1
#
_entry.id   AF-A0A6I2WV35-F1
#
_cell.length_a   1.000
_cell.length_b   1.000
_cell.length_c   1.000
_cell.angle_alpha   90.00
_cell.angle_beta   90.00
_cell.angle_gamma   90.00
#
_symmetry.space_group_name_H-M   'P 1'
#
loop_
_entity.id
_entity.type
_entity.pdbx_description
1 polymer ?
#
loop_
_entity_poly.entity_id
_entity_poly.type
_entity_poly.pdbx_seq_one_letter_code
_entity_poly.pdbx_strand_id
1 'polypeptide(L)'
;MISLAASFDQQLSTLGPFLFYLIAALIIFAETGLLFAFFLPGDSILFSAGLVVAANHSLNILLLIFLIFLAAFFGDQIGFVLGRTIGRPYLEKRSSPRIARMIANAERFYEANGWWAVIAARFFPWFRSFMPPIAGVAKMNYYKFLSANALGAFFWGCGITLAGYYSATLPWVKTSSYAIAGFFICASVLSIVVNYFREKRN
;
A
#
# COMPACT_ATOMS: atom_id res chain seq x y z
N MET A 1 32.75 20.99 -21.77
CA MET A 1 31.30 20.71 -21.60
C MET A 1 30.93 19.26 -21.94
N ILE A 2 31.53 18.63 -22.96
CA ILE A 2 31.23 17.23 -23.35
C ILE A 2 31.68 16.20 -22.28
N SER A 3 32.82 16.40 -21.60
CA SER A 3 33.28 15.47 -20.55
C SER A 3 32.45 15.53 -19.26
N LEU A 4 31.90 16.70 -18.93
CA LEU A 4 31.05 16.87 -17.76
C LEU A 4 29.70 16.15 -17.98
N ALA A 5 29.10 16.32 -19.16
CA ALA A 5 27.87 15.62 -19.55
C ALA A 5 28.07 14.09 -19.57
N ALA A 6 29.17 13.60 -20.14
CA ALA A 6 29.49 12.17 -20.15
C ALA A 6 29.73 11.61 -18.73
N SER A 7 30.39 12.37 -17.85
CA SER A 7 30.57 11.97 -16.45
C SER A 7 29.26 11.97 -15.65
N PHE A 8 28.36 12.91 -15.95
CA PHE A 8 27.02 12.98 -15.36
C PHE A 8 26.16 11.82 -15.83
N ASP A 9 26.13 11.49 -17.12
CA ASP A 9 25.39 10.34 -17.66
C ASP A 9 25.89 9.00 -17.10
N GLN A 10 27.21 8.88 -16.92
CA GLN A 10 27.82 7.68 -16.33
C GLN A 10 27.50 7.54 -14.83
N GLN A 11 27.44 8.65 -14.09
CA GLN A 11 26.97 8.66 -12.70
C GLN A 11 25.47 8.39 -12.60
N LEU A 12 24.65 9.00 -13.47
CA LEU A 12 23.19 8.83 -13.48
C LEU A 12 22.79 7.40 -13.84
N SER A 13 23.47 6.78 -14.81
CA SER A 13 23.20 5.39 -15.20
C SER A 13 23.52 4.39 -14.09
N THR A 14 24.49 4.70 -13.23
CA THR A 14 24.83 3.89 -12.05
C THR A 14 23.88 4.15 -10.87
N LEU A 15 23.43 5.40 -10.70
CA LEU A 15 22.50 5.81 -9.64
C LEU A 15 21.03 5.52 -9.95
N GLY A 16 20.65 5.41 -11.23
CA GLY A 16 19.28 5.19 -11.68
C GLY A 16 18.59 3.99 -11.01
N PRO A 17 19.22 2.80 -10.98
CA PRO A 17 18.72 1.65 -10.24
C PRO A 17 18.49 1.91 -8.75
N PHE A 18 19.45 2.56 -8.09
CA PHE A 18 19.35 2.85 -6.67
C PHE A 18 18.23 3.85 -6.36
N LEU A 19 18.15 4.93 -7.15
CA LEU A 19 17.08 5.93 -7.03
C LEU A 19 15.71 5.32 -7.27
N PHE A 20 15.59 4.42 -8.25
CA PHE A 20 14.33 3.70 -8.50
C PHE A 20 13.87 2.92 -7.26
N TYR A 21 14.76 2.12 -6.66
CA TYR A 21 14.43 1.37 -5.44
C TYR A 21 14.09 2.28 -4.27
N LEU A 22 14.88 3.33 -4.07
CA LEU A 22 14.69 4.27 -2.98
C LEU A 22 13.35 5.00 -3.11
N ILE A 23 13.04 5.51 -4.30
CA ILE A 23 11.78 6.22 -4.56
C ILE A 23 10.59 5.28 -4.38
N ALA A 24 10.64 4.07 -4.93
CA ALA A 24 9.59 3.08 -4.75
C ALA A 24 9.36 2.78 -3.25
N ALA A 25 10.44 2.52 -2.50
CA ALA A 25 10.35 2.25 -1.07
C ALA A 25 9.82 3.46 -0.28
N LEU A 26 10.27 4.68 -0.57
CA LEU A 26 9.83 5.89 0.09
C LEU A 26 8.36 6.20 -0.16
N ILE A 27 7.86 5.98 -1.38
CA ILE A 27 6.45 6.21 -1.68
C ILE A 27 5.58 5.22 -0.92
N ILE A 28 5.93 3.93 -0.92
CA ILE A 28 5.18 2.91 -0.18
C ILE A 28 5.25 3.15 1.33
N PHE A 29 6.42 3.55 1.84
CA PHE A 29 6.58 3.94 3.24
C PHE A 29 5.72 5.16 3.58
N ALA A 30 5.68 6.18 2.72
CA ALA A 30 4.87 7.36 2.93
C ALA A 30 3.38 7.01 2.95
N GLU A 31 2.90 6.24 1.98
CA GLU A 31 1.50 5.82 1.89
C GLU A 31 1.01 4.97 3.08
N THR A 32 1.87 4.07 3.57
CA THR A 32 1.56 3.17 4.68
C THR A 32 1.77 3.83 6.05
N GLY A 33 2.85 4.59 6.20
CA GLY A 33 3.23 5.23 7.46
C GLY A 33 2.59 6.58 7.72
N LEU A 34 2.24 7.35 6.68
CA LEU A 34 1.61 8.67 6.82
C LEU A 34 0.13 8.56 6.51
N LEU A 35 -0.69 8.77 7.55
CA LEU A 35 -2.15 8.78 7.46
C LEU A 35 -2.71 9.71 6.38
N PHE A 36 -1.99 10.76 5.97
CA PHE A 36 -2.45 11.72 4.95
C PHE A 36 -2.11 11.31 3.52
N ALA A 37 -1.22 10.33 3.37
CA ALA A 37 -0.73 9.88 2.07
C ALA A 37 -1.57 8.71 1.50
N PHE A 38 -2.72 8.39 2.10
CA PHE A 38 -3.61 7.30 1.67
C PHE A 38 -4.10 7.45 0.22
N PHE A 39 -4.02 8.65 -0.36
CA PHE A 39 -4.46 8.92 -1.73
C PHE A 39 -3.44 8.50 -2.79
N LEU A 40 -2.21 8.15 -2.39
CA LEU A 40 -1.20 7.65 -3.31
C LEU A 40 -1.63 6.30 -3.87
N PRO A 41 -1.53 6.06 -5.19
CA PRO A 41 -1.94 4.80 -5.80
C PRO A 41 -0.87 3.72 -5.62
N GLY A 42 -0.68 3.24 -4.38
CA GLY A 42 0.35 2.27 -4.03
C GLY A 42 0.33 1.00 -4.87
N ASP A 43 -0.86 0.44 -5.08
CA ASP A 43 -1.02 -0.81 -5.83
C ASP A 43 -0.55 -0.65 -7.28
N SER A 44 -0.88 0.50 -7.90
CA SER A 44 -0.41 0.82 -9.25
C SER A 44 1.11 1.00 -9.27
N ILE A 45 1.68 1.64 -8.26
CA ILE A 45 3.14 1.84 -8.16
C ILE A 45 3.86 0.51 -7.99
N LEU A 46 3.38 -0.37 -7.11
CA LEU A 46 3.94 -1.71 -6.91
C LEU A 46 3.91 -2.53 -8.19
N PHE A 47 2.77 -2.50 -8.90
CA PHE A 47 2.59 -3.23 -10.15
C PHE A 47 3.50 -2.67 -11.26
N SER A 48 3.51 -1.35 -11.45
CA SER A 48 4.38 -0.66 -12.41
C SER A 48 5.86 -0.84 -12.09
N ALA A 49 6.25 -0.84 -10.80
CA ALA A 49 7.62 -1.10 -10.40
C ALA A 49 8.05 -2.53 -10.79
N GLY A 50 7.17 -3.52 -10.60
CA GLY A 50 7.39 -4.87 -11.09
C GLY A 50 7.60 -4.94 -12.60
N LEU A 51 6.75 -4.25 -13.38
CA LEU A 51 6.88 -4.15 -14.85
C LEU A 51 8.22 -3.53 -15.27
N VAL A 52 8.65 -2.45 -14.60
CA VAL A 52 9.91 -1.76 -14.89
C VAL A 52 11.10 -2.67 -14.61
N VAL A 53 11.08 -3.41 -13.50
CA VAL A 53 12.14 -4.39 -13.19
C VAL A 53 12.18 -5.51 -14.23
N ALA A 54 11.03 -6.00 -14.70
CA ALA A 54 10.98 -7.03 -15.73
C ALA A 54 11.55 -6.56 -17.09
N ALA A 55 11.44 -5.26 -17.40
CA ALA A 55 11.96 -4.68 -18.64
C ALA A 55 13.45 -4.31 -18.57
N ASN A 56 14.05 -4.27 -17.37
CA ASN A 56 15.42 -3.80 -17.16
C ASN A 56 16.28 -4.89 -16.48
N HIS A 57 17.19 -5.51 -17.23
CA HIS A 57 18.09 -6.54 -16.71
C HIS A 57 19.03 -6.08 -15.60
N SER A 58 19.28 -4.77 -15.49
CA SER A 58 20.09 -4.16 -14.44
C SER A 58 19.39 -4.12 -13.08
N LEU A 59 18.07 -4.40 -13.03
CA LEU A 59 17.28 -4.36 -11.82
C LEU A 59 16.98 -5.79 -11.33
N ASN A 60 17.19 -6.00 -10.03
CA ASN A 60 16.84 -7.21 -9.31
C ASN A 60 15.46 -7.11 -8.65
N ILE A 61 14.59 -8.09 -8.92
CA ILE A 61 13.23 -8.19 -8.38
C ILE A 61 13.20 -8.56 -6.89
N LEU A 62 14.11 -9.42 -6.43
CA LEU A 62 14.21 -9.80 -5.01
C LEU A 62 14.56 -8.60 -4.15
N LEU A 63 15.48 -7.76 -4.63
CA LEU A 63 15.85 -6.52 -3.94
C LEU A 63 14.67 -5.54 -3.86
N LEU A 64 13.93 -5.36 -4.96
CA LEU A 64 12.73 -4.52 -4.98
C LEU A 64 11.71 -4.97 -3.93
N ILE A 65 11.38 -6.27 -3.97
CA ILE A 65 10.39 -6.88 -3.08
C ILE A 65 10.81 -6.75 -1.62
N PHE A 66 12.08 -7.00 -1.32
CA PHE A 66 12.62 -6.88 0.03
C PHE A 66 12.49 -5.45 0.56
N LEU A 67 12.83 -4.45 -0.25
CA LEU A 67 12.73 -3.04 0.14
C LEU A 67 11.28 -2.59 0.31
N ILE A 68 10.38 -3.00 -0.58
CA ILE A 68 8.93 -2.75 -0.47
C ILE A 68 8.37 -3.37 0.81
N PHE A 69 8.74 -4.62 1.10
CA PHE A 69 8.33 -5.29 2.32
C PHE A 69 8.77 -4.53 3.56
N LEU A 70 10.05 -4.13 3.64
CA LEU A 70 10.55 -3.34 4.76
C LEU A 70 9.85 -1.99 4.88
N ALA A 71 9.69 -1.27 3.77
CA ALA A 71 8.99 0.01 3.73
C ALA A 71 7.56 -0.10 4.27
N ALA A 72 6.77 -1.05 3.75
CA ALA A 72 5.39 -1.28 4.18
C ALA A 72 5.30 -1.80 5.61
N PHE A 73 6.27 -2.63 6.04
CA PHE A 73 6.30 -3.18 7.39
C PHE A 73 6.56 -2.08 8.43
N PHE A 74 7.61 -1.28 8.21
CA PHE A 74 7.99 -0.19 9.13
C PHE A 74 6.99 0.97 9.12
N GLY A 75 6.41 1.31 7.96
CA GLY A 75 5.34 2.30 7.87
C GLY A 75 4.18 1.94 8.79
N ASP A 76 3.69 0.70 8.72
CA ASP A 76 2.60 0.22 9.58
C ASP A 76 2.98 0.19 11.07
N GLN A 77 4.24 -0.07 11.41
CA GLN A 77 4.70 0.03 12.80
C GLN A 77 4.55 1.46 13.34
N ILE A 78 4.92 2.46 12.53
CA ILE A 78 4.77 3.88 12.89
C ILE A 78 3.29 4.20 13.08
N GLY A 79 2.43 3.80 12.15
CA GLY A 79 0.99 4.00 12.26
C GLY A 79 0.39 3.40 13.54
N PHE A 80 0.79 2.17 13.88
CA PHE A 80 0.35 1.51 15.12
C PHE A 80 0.81 2.25 16.37
N VAL A 81 2.09 2.64 16.43
CA VAL A 81 2.65 3.36 17.56
C VAL A 81 1.96 4.72 17.71
N LEU A 82 1.80 5.48 16.63
CA LEU A 82 1.08 6.76 16.64
C LEU A 82 -0.36 6.61 17.13
N GLY A 83 -1.07 5.58 16.66
CA GLY A 83 -2.42 5.27 17.14
C GLY A 83 -2.47 4.97 18.64
N ARG A 84 -1.51 4.22 19.15
CA ARG A 84 -1.45 3.81 20.56
C ARG A 84 -1.01 4.94 21.50
N THR A 85 0.01 5.72 21.13
CA THR A 85 0.63 6.72 22.01
C THR A 85 -0.02 8.09 21.90
N ILE A 86 -0.42 8.51 20.69
CA ILE A 86 -1.02 9.83 20.45
C ILE A 86 -2.53 9.70 20.28
N GLY A 87 -2.99 8.77 19.43
CA GLY A 87 -4.40 8.62 19.07
C GLY A 87 -5.28 8.25 20.27
N ARG A 88 -4.90 7.20 21.01
CA ARG A 88 -5.70 6.69 22.14
C ARG A 88 -5.88 7.74 23.25
N PRO A 89 -4.81 8.39 23.79
CA PRO A 89 -4.99 9.40 24.82
C PRO A 89 -5.74 10.64 24.32
N TYR A 90 -5.55 11.02 23.06
CA TYR A 90 -6.28 12.16 22.47
C TYR A 90 -7.80 11.89 22.41
N LEU A 91 -8.21 10.69 22.01
CA LEU A 91 -9.62 10.31 21.93
C LEU A 91 -10.25 10.15 23.33
N GLU A 92 -9.52 9.60 24.30
CA GLU A 92 -9.98 9.47 25.68
C GLU A 92 -10.22 10.85 26.34
N LYS A 93 -9.37 11.84 26.05
CA LYS A 93 -9.51 13.22 26.57
C LYS A 93 -10.78 13.95 26.12
N ARG A 94 -11.36 13.59 24.96
CA ARG A 94 -12.58 14.26 24.46
C ARG A 94 -13.87 13.84 25.19
N SER A 95 -13.80 12.85 26.10
CA SER A 95 -14.86 12.43 27.04
C SER A 95 -16.30 12.39 26.47
N SER A 96 -16.44 12.08 25.17
CA SER A 96 -17.74 12.01 24.50
C SER A 96 -18.27 10.57 24.55
N PRO A 97 -19.55 10.35 24.95
CA PRO A 97 -20.16 9.01 24.96
C PRO A 97 -20.15 8.31 23.59
N ARG A 98 -20.12 9.08 22.49
CA ARG A 98 -20.00 8.52 21.12
C ARG A 98 -18.60 7.98 20.86
N ILE A 99 -17.57 8.72 21.27
CA ILE A 99 -16.16 8.32 21.09
C ILE A 99 -15.85 7.11 21.96
N ALA A 100 -16.31 7.08 23.21
CA ALA A 100 -16.13 5.93 24.10
C ALA A 100 -16.74 4.65 23.53
N ARG A 101 -17.96 4.73 22.97
CA ARG A 101 -18.59 3.59 22.27
C ARG A 101 -17.80 3.15 21.04
N MET A 102 -17.28 4.09 20.27
CA MET A 102 -16.46 3.78 19.08
C MET A 102 -15.17 3.04 19.46
N ILE A 103 -14.48 3.48 20.51
CA ILE A 103 -13.29 2.82 21.05
C ILE A 103 -13.61 1.40 21.52
N ALA A 104 -14.66 1.23 22.34
CA ALA A 104 -15.05 -0.08 22.85
C ALA A 104 -15.47 -1.05 21.73
N ASN A 105 -16.10 -0.54 20.67
CA ASN A 105 -16.41 -1.34 19.48
C ASN A 105 -15.14 -1.80 18.75
N ALA A 106 -14.16 -0.90 18.59
CA ALA A 106 -12.88 -1.26 17.98
C ALA A 106 -12.13 -2.31 18.80
N GLU A 107 -12.07 -2.16 20.12
CA GLU A 107 -11.46 -3.15 21.04
C GLU A 107 -12.11 -4.53 20.86
N ARG A 108 -13.44 -4.62 20.96
CA ARG A 108 -14.17 -5.88 20.76
C ARG A 108 -13.90 -6.52 19.39
N PHE A 109 -13.83 -5.71 18.34
CA PHE A 109 -13.53 -6.19 16.99
C PHE A 109 -12.14 -6.81 16.90
N TYR A 110 -11.12 -6.15 17.45
CA TYR A 110 -9.74 -6.66 17.43
C TYR A 110 -9.50 -7.80 18.42
N GLU A 111 -10.27 -7.90 19.50
CA GLU A 111 -10.25 -9.05 20.40
C GLU A 111 -10.73 -10.33 19.70
N ALA A 112 -11.82 -10.25 18.93
CA ALA A 112 -12.40 -11.40 18.26
C ALA A 112 -11.54 -11.91 17.08
N ASN A 113 -11.14 -11.01 16.17
CA ASN A 113 -10.51 -11.41 14.89
C ASN A 113 -9.32 -10.53 14.48
N GLY A 114 -8.67 -9.83 15.43
CA GLY A 114 -7.69 -8.80 15.11
C GLY A 114 -6.53 -9.25 14.22
N TRP A 115 -6.08 -10.50 14.32
CA TRP A 115 -4.99 -11.02 13.48
C TRP A 115 -5.39 -11.11 12.00
N TRP A 116 -6.53 -11.75 11.71
CA TRP A 116 -7.04 -11.85 10.34
C TRP A 116 -7.53 -10.51 9.80
N ALA A 117 -8.12 -9.67 10.66
CA ALA A 117 -8.55 -8.34 10.27
C ALA A 117 -7.39 -7.50 9.74
N VAL A 118 -6.21 -7.60 10.36
CA VAL A 118 -5.02 -6.87 9.92
C VAL A 118 -4.54 -7.34 8.54
N ILE A 119 -4.52 -8.65 8.30
CA ILE A 119 -4.11 -9.21 7.00
C ILE A 119 -5.13 -8.83 5.92
N ALA A 120 -6.42 -9.02 6.19
CA ALA A 120 -7.48 -8.77 5.23
C ALA A 120 -7.58 -7.28 4.85
N ALA A 121 -7.44 -6.37 5.82
CA ALA A 121 -7.53 -4.93 5.60
C ALA A 121 -6.50 -4.41 4.59
N ARG A 122 -5.34 -5.08 4.44
CA ARG A 122 -4.31 -4.70 3.48
C ARG A 122 -4.71 -4.86 2.01
N PHE A 123 -5.66 -5.75 1.72
CA PHE A 123 -6.18 -5.95 0.37
C PHE A 123 -7.26 -4.93 -0.01
N PHE A 124 -7.70 -4.10 0.95
CA PHE A 124 -8.63 -3.02 0.69
C PHE A 124 -7.90 -1.67 0.76
N PRO A 125 -7.77 -0.92 -0.36
CA PRO A 125 -6.91 0.26 -0.47
C PRO A 125 -7.12 1.31 0.63
N TRP A 126 -8.37 1.57 1.01
CA TRP A 126 -8.70 2.56 2.02
C TRP A 126 -8.46 2.06 3.44
N PHE A 127 -8.79 0.80 3.72
CA PHE A 127 -8.72 0.28 5.07
C PHE A 127 -7.28 0.04 5.52
N ARG A 128 -6.35 -0.26 4.61
CA ARG A 128 -4.95 -0.53 4.97
C ARG A 128 -4.26 0.62 5.68
N SER A 129 -4.47 1.88 5.26
CA SER A 129 -3.80 3.03 5.87
C SER A 129 -4.39 3.38 7.24
N PHE A 130 -5.69 3.10 7.46
CA PHE A 130 -6.34 3.36 8.73
C PHE A 130 -6.19 2.21 9.74
N MET A 131 -5.92 1.00 9.26
CA MET A 131 -5.83 -0.19 10.09
C MET A 131 -4.75 -0.09 11.18
N PRO A 132 -3.48 0.28 10.91
CA PRO A 132 -2.46 0.33 11.95
C PRO A 132 -2.81 1.33 13.07
N PRO A 133 -3.20 2.58 12.77
CA PRO A 133 -3.60 3.52 13.81
C PRO A 133 -4.82 3.07 14.60
N ILE A 134 -5.84 2.47 13.95
CA ILE A 134 -7.02 1.95 14.65
C ILE A 134 -6.63 0.77 15.56
N ALA A 135 -5.78 -0.15 15.10
CA ALA A 135 -5.28 -1.27 15.90
C ALA A 135 -4.47 -0.76 17.12
N GLY A 136 -3.70 0.31 16.94
CA GLY A 136 -3.00 1.01 18.00
C GLY A 136 -3.96 1.64 19.01
N VAL A 137 -4.99 2.35 18.53
CA VAL A 137 -6.04 2.93 19.38
C VAL A 137 -6.77 1.84 20.16
N ALA A 138 -7.09 0.71 19.54
CA ALA A 138 -7.74 -0.44 20.17
C ALA A 138 -6.82 -1.21 21.14
N LYS A 139 -5.58 -0.76 21.37
CA LYS A 139 -4.59 -1.41 22.25
C LYS A 139 -4.37 -2.90 21.92
N MET A 140 -4.48 -3.27 20.64
CA MET A 140 -4.22 -4.63 20.18
C MET A 140 -2.84 -5.13 20.68
N ASN A 141 -2.72 -6.42 20.97
CA ASN A 141 -1.45 -7.02 21.36
C ASN A 141 -0.40 -6.80 20.26
N TYR A 142 0.74 -6.23 20.63
CA TYR A 142 1.77 -5.83 19.68
C TYR A 142 2.30 -7.01 18.84
N TYR A 143 2.52 -8.18 19.44
CA TYR A 143 3.04 -9.35 18.73
C TYR A 143 2.02 -9.94 17.74
N LYS A 144 0.73 -9.90 18.08
CA LYS A 144 -0.35 -10.26 17.14
C LYS A 144 -0.38 -9.30 15.95
N PHE A 145 -0.25 -8.00 16.22
CA PHE A 145 -0.17 -6.99 15.16
C PHE A 145 1.09 -7.18 14.30
N LEU A 146 2.26 -7.35 14.91
CA LEU A 146 3.55 -7.51 14.24
C LEU A 146 3.55 -8.69 13.25
N SER A 147 3.08 -9.86 13.71
CA SER A 147 3.02 -11.07 12.88
C SER A 147 2.00 -10.95 11.74
N ALA A 148 0.80 -10.45 12.02
CA ALA A 148 -0.21 -10.19 11.00
C ALA A 148 0.25 -9.14 9.98
N ASN A 149 0.90 -8.08 10.46
CA ASN A 149 1.46 -7.02 9.64
C ASN A 149 2.56 -7.55 8.72
N ALA A 150 3.50 -8.34 9.25
CA ALA A 150 4.56 -8.97 8.46
C ALA A 150 3.97 -9.84 7.34
N LEU A 151 3.05 -10.74 7.66
CA LEU A 151 2.44 -11.59 6.64
C LEU A 151 1.63 -10.78 5.62
N GLY A 152 0.83 -9.82 6.08
CA GLY A 152 0.08 -8.95 5.20
C GLY A 152 0.97 -8.11 4.29
N ALA A 153 2.05 -7.53 4.81
CA ALA A 153 3.04 -6.77 4.04
C ALA A 153 3.73 -7.63 2.99
N PHE A 154 4.07 -8.85 3.36
CA PHE A 154 4.69 -9.80 2.46
C PHE A 154 3.72 -10.19 1.34
N PHE A 155 2.52 -10.68 1.66
CA PHE A 155 1.59 -11.14 0.62
C PHE A 155 1.11 -10.00 -0.29
N TRP A 156 0.81 -8.83 0.27
CA TRP A 156 0.37 -7.67 -0.52
C TRP A 156 1.52 -7.08 -1.35
N GLY A 157 2.62 -6.71 -0.68
CA GLY A 157 3.76 -6.02 -1.32
C GLY A 157 4.47 -6.93 -2.32
N CYS A 158 4.87 -8.13 -1.90
CA CYS A 158 5.50 -9.09 -2.78
C CYS A 158 4.54 -9.56 -3.88
N GLY A 159 3.27 -9.82 -3.53
CA GLY A 159 2.29 -10.37 -4.46
C GLY A 159 2.00 -9.44 -5.63
N ILE A 160 1.70 -8.16 -5.36
CA ILE A 160 1.39 -7.18 -6.42
C ILE A 160 2.63 -6.89 -7.26
N THR A 161 3.81 -6.74 -6.65
CA THR A 161 5.05 -6.48 -7.39
C THR A 161 5.45 -7.67 -8.26
N LEU A 162 5.32 -8.90 -7.76
CA LEU A 162 5.55 -10.11 -8.56
C LEU A 162 4.52 -10.25 -9.68
N ALA A 163 3.25 -9.92 -9.42
CA ALA A 163 2.23 -9.91 -10.46
C ALA A 163 2.60 -8.93 -11.58
N GLY A 164 3.09 -7.73 -11.24
CA GLY A 164 3.64 -6.77 -12.20
C GLY A 164 4.81 -7.35 -12.99
N TYR A 165 5.81 -7.89 -12.31
CA TYR A 165 6.99 -8.49 -12.95
C TYR A 165 6.62 -9.62 -13.92
N TYR A 166 5.80 -10.59 -13.47
CA TYR A 166 5.41 -11.72 -14.29
C TYR A 166 4.41 -11.36 -15.40
N SER A 167 3.64 -10.28 -15.24
CA SER A 167 2.75 -9.80 -16.31
C SER A 167 3.52 -9.33 -17.54
N ALA A 168 4.73 -8.78 -17.37
CA ALA A 168 5.59 -8.41 -18.49
C ALA A 168 6.21 -9.63 -19.18
N THR A 169 6.56 -10.66 -18.41
CA THR A 169 7.33 -11.82 -18.89
C THR A 169 6.49 -12.97 -19.42
N LEU A 170 5.27 -13.17 -18.91
CA LEU A 170 4.42 -14.31 -19.27
C LEU A 170 3.29 -13.88 -20.24
N PRO A 171 3.23 -14.43 -21.47
CA PRO A 171 2.24 -14.05 -22.48
C PRO A 171 0.77 -14.19 -22.02
N TRP A 172 0.46 -15.21 -21.21
CA TRP A 172 -0.89 -15.46 -20.70
C TRP A 172 -1.38 -14.41 -19.68
N VAL A 173 -0.47 -13.81 -18.89
CA VAL A 173 -0.81 -12.81 -17.86
C VAL A 173 -0.95 -11.45 -18.51
N LYS A 174 -0.15 -11.16 -19.54
CA LYS A 174 -0.28 -9.96 -20.36
C LYS A 174 -1.71 -9.81 -20.90
N THR A 175 -2.25 -10.88 -21.49
CA THR A 175 -3.63 -10.92 -22.00
C THR A 175 -4.66 -10.75 -20.88
N SER A 176 -4.49 -11.44 -19.75
CA SER A 176 -5.39 -11.29 -18.59
C SER A 176 -5.34 -9.89 -17.96
N SER A 177 -4.17 -9.26 -17.88
CA SER A 177 -4.02 -7.88 -17.38
C SER A 177 -4.72 -6.88 -18.30
N TYR A 178 -4.62 -7.03 -19.62
CA TYR A 178 -5.40 -6.20 -20.56
C TYR A 178 -6.91 -6.43 -20.42
N ALA A 179 -7.34 -7.68 -20.20
CA ALA A 179 -8.75 -8.00 -19.98
C ALA A 179 -9.29 -7.39 -18.67
N ILE A 180 -8.51 -7.44 -17.58
CA ILE A 180 -8.88 -6.84 -16.29
C ILE A 180 -8.89 -5.30 -16.41
N ALA A 181 -7.88 -4.70 -17.02
CA ALA A 181 -7.83 -3.25 -17.25
C ALA A 181 -9.01 -2.80 -18.13
N GLY A 182 -9.27 -3.52 -19.22
CA GLY A 182 -10.43 -3.28 -20.09
C GLY A 182 -11.75 -3.40 -19.34
N PHE A 183 -11.91 -4.40 -18.48
CA PHE A 183 -13.09 -4.56 -17.64
C PHE A 183 -13.31 -3.36 -16.72
N PHE A 184 -12.28 -2.91 -15.98
CA PHE A 184 -12.41 -1.77 -15.08
C PHE A 184 -12.67 -0.46 -15.84
N ILE A 185 -12.00 -0.23 -16.97
CA ILE A 185 -12.27 0.95 -17.82
C ILE A 185 -13.72 0.92 -18.31
N CYS A 186 -14.18 -0.20 -18.85
CA CYS A 186 -15.55 -0.36 -19.32
C CYS A 186 -16.56 -0.18 -18.18
N ALA A 187 -16.30 -0.76 -17.00
CA ALA A 187 -17.16 -0.63 -15.83
C ALA A 187 -17.23 0.82 -15.31
N SER A 188 -16.10 1.54 -15.29
CA SER A 188 -16.07 2.97 -14.94
C SER A 188 -16.86 3.81 -15.94
N VAL A 189 -16.68 3.58 -17.24
CA VAL A 189 -17.46 4.26 -18.28
C VAL A 189 -18.95 3.92 -18.16
N LEU A 190 -19.30 2.65 -17.96
CA LEU A 190 -20.70 2.24 -17.76
C LEU A 190 -21.31 2.91 -16.52
N SER A 191 -20.56 2.98 -15.42
CA SER A 191 -21.02 3.61 -14.19
C SER A 191 -21.27 5.10 -14.37
N ILE A 192 -20.40 5.80 -15.09
CA ILE A 192 -20.57 7.22 -15.44
C ILE A 192 -21.80 7.40 -16.34
N VAL A 193 -21.95 6.58 -17.36
CA VAL A 193 -23.07 6.63 -18.32
C VAL A 193 -24.40 6.35 -17.62
N VAL A 194 -24.45 5.31 -16.78
CA VAL A 194 -25.65 4.96 -15.99
C VAL A 194 -25.98 6.07 -14.99
N ASN A 195 -25.01 6.67 -14.31
CA ASN A 195 -25.26 7.80 -13.41
C ASN A 195 -25.75 9.04 -14.16
N TYR A 196 -25.16 9.36 -15.31
CA TYR A 196 -25.59 10.48 -16.16
C TYR A 196 -27.05 10.31 -16.64
N PHE A 197 -27.45 9.09 -17.01
CA PHE A 197 -28.85 8.81 -17.37
C PHE A 197 -29.80 8.76 -16.17
N ARG A 198 -29.31 8.45 -14.96
CA ARG A 198 -30.11 8.52 -13.73
C ARG A 198 -30.35 9.95 -13.28
N GLU A 199 -29.35 10.84 -13.41
CA GLU A 199 -29.50 12.27 -13.13
C GLU A 199 -30.50 12.95 -14.09
N LYS A 200 -30.56 12.53 -15.35
CA LYS A 200 -31.51 13.08 -16.32
C LYS A 200 -32.96 12.63 -16.14
N ARG A 201 -33.21 11.65 -15.26
CA ARG A 201 -34.52 11.04 -15.03
C ARG A 201 -35.16 11.48 -13.69
N ASN A 202 -34.42 12.19 -12.85
CA ASN A 202 -34.93 12.90 -11.68
C ASN A 202 -35.09 14.40 -12.00
#